data_AF-A0A1G8WCJ2-F1
#
_entry.id   AF-A0A1G8WCJ2-F1
#
_cell.length_a   1.000
_cell.length_b   1.000
_cell.length_c   1.000
_cell.angle_alpha   90.00
_cell.angle_beta   90.00
_cell.angle_gamma   90.00
#
_symmetry.space_group_name_H-M   'P 1'
#
loop_
_entity.id
_entity.type
_entity.pdbx_description
1 polymer ?
#
loop_
_entity_poly.entity_id
_entity_poly.type
_entity_poly.pdbx_seq_one_letter_code
_entity_poly.pdbx_strand_id
1 'polypeptide(L)' 'MDPKKRLLFAAVMLIICIANYMRLPDSVTIRGVAFLQIFAIGALFTVVIREVLGRINNK' A
#
# COMPACT_ATOMS: atom_id res chain seq x y z
N MET A 1 18.01 0.90 4.30
CA MET A 1 17.64 0.44 2.95
C MET A 1 17.83 1.60 1.99
N ASP A 2 18.43 1.37 0.83
CA ASP A 2 18.57 2.40 -0.21
C ASP A 2 17.20 3.01 -0.54
N PRO A 3 17.04 4.34 -0.63
CA PRO A 3 15.76 4.98 -0.92
C PRO A 3 15.09 4.38 -2.15
N LYS A 4 15.85 3.94 -3.17
CA LYS A 4 15.30 3.37 -4.42
C LYS A 4 14.68 2.01 -4.16
N LYS A 5 15.37 1.20 -3.37
CA LYS A 5 14.89 -0.11 -2.95
C LYS A 5 13.69 0.02 -2.00
N ARG A 6 13.66 1.05 -1.16
CA ARG A 6 12.54 1.34 -0.24
C ARG A 6 11.25 1.71 -0.98
N LEU A 7 11.35 2.62 -1.95
CA LEU A 7 10.21 2.99 -2.81
C LEU A 7 9.69 1.77 -3.59
N LEU A 8 10.59 1.01 -4.22
CA LEU A 8 10.22 -0.18 -4.98
C LEU A 8 9.51 -1.21 -4.10
N PHE A 9 10.05 -1.48 -2.91
CA PHE A 9 9.46 -2.43 -1.98
C PHE A 9 8.07 -1.99 -1.50
N ALA A 10 7.92 -0.72 -1.11
CA ALA A 10 6.64 -0.17 -0.69
C ALA A 10 5.59 -0.22 -1.81
N ALA A 11 6.00 0.06 -3.06
CA ALA A 11 5.13 -0.04 -4.23
C ALA A 11 4.69 -1.49 -4.51
N VAL A 12 5.60 -2.46 -4.44
CA VAL A 12 5.28 -3.89 -4.62
C VAL A 12 4.34 -4.38 -3.52
N MET A 13 4.59 -4.03 -2.25
CA MET A 13 3.68 -4.36 -1.15
C MET A 13 2.29 -3.75 -1.35
N LEU A 14 2.20 -2.49 -1.78
CA LEU A 14 0.93 -1.83 -2.05
C LEU A 14 0.13 -2.56 -3.14
N ILE A 15 0.78 -2.96 -4.24
CA ILE A 15 0.16 -3.72 -5.32
C ILE A 15 -0.40 -5.06 -4.80
N ILE A 16 0.39 -5.78 -3.99
CA ILE A 16 -0.04 -7.05 -3.40
C ILE A 16 -1.25 -6.86 -2.49
N CYS A 17 -1.25 -5.82 -1.64
CA CYS A 17 -2.39 -5.51 -0.76
C CYS A 17 -3.66 -5.20 -1.54
N ILE A 18 -3.56 -4.40 -2.61
CA ILE A 18 -4.71 -4.08 -3.48
C ILE A 18 -5.23 -5.35 -4.16
N ALA A 19 -4.34 -6.17 -4.74
CA ALA A 19 -4.72 -7.42 -5.38
C ALA A 19 -5.37 -8.42 -4.39
N ASN A 20 -4.92 -8.44 -3.14
CA ASN A 20 -5.51 -9.26 -2.09
C ASN A 20 -6.92 -8.78 -1.71
N TYR A 21 -7.11 -7.47 -1.55
CA TYR A 21 -8.42 -6.88 -1.29
C TYR A 21 -9.42 -7.16 -2.43
N MET A 22 -8.99 -7.01 -3.70
CA MET A 22 -9.84 -7.28 -4.86
C MET A 22 -10.24 -8.76 -5.03
N ARG A 23 -9.51 -9.69 -4.42
CA ARG A 23 -9.81 -11.13 -4.46
C ARG A 23 -10.75 -11.59 -3.35
N LEU A 24 -11.13 -10.71 -2.41
CA LEU A 24 -12.06 -11.11 -1.35
C LEU A 24 -13.44 -11.38 -1.97
N PRO A 25 -14.02 -12.59 -1.76
CA PRO A 25 -15.37 -12.88 -2.19
C PRO A 25 -16.37 -12.07 -1.37
N ASP A 26 -17.36 -11.44 -2.03
CA ASP A 26 -18.43 -10.67 -1.36
C ASP A 26 -19.18 -11.45 -0.28
N SER A 27 -19.24 -12.78 -0.40
CA SER A 27 -19.90 -13.67 0.54
C SER A 27 -19.12 -13.94 1.83
N VAL A 28 -17.83 -13.59 1.91
CA VAL A 28 -16.94 -13.85 3.06
C VAL A 28 -16.51 -12.55 3.75
N THR A 29 -16.99 -11.40 3.29
CA THR A 29 -16.54 -10.09 3.75
C THR A 29 -17.05 -9.77 5.16
N ILE A 30 -16.33 -10.23 6.19
CA ILE A 30 -16.46 -9.68 7.54
C ILE A 30 -16.06 -8.20 7.45
N ARG A 31 -17.00 -7.29 7.73
CA ARG A 31 -16.80 -5.83 7.58
C ARG A 31 -15.50 -5.31 8.21
N GLY A 32 -15.08 -5.88 9.34
CA GLY A 32 -13.81 -5.54 10.01
C GLY A 32 -12.56 -5.90 9.21
N VAL A 33 -12.57 -7.03 8.48
CA VAL A 33 -11.44 -7.46 7.65
C VAL A 33 -11.28 -6.54 6.43
N ALA A 34 -12.40 -6.18 5.79
CA ALA A 34 -12.38 -5.21 4.68
C ALA A 34 -11.89 -3.83 5.14
N PHE A 35 -12.36 -3.36 6.30
CA PHE A 35 -11.88 -2.09 6.88
C PHE A 35 -10.37 -2.11 7.14
N LEU A 36 -9.86 -3.19 7.74
CA LEU A 36 -8.43 -3.35 8.01
C LEU A 36 -7.59 -3.36 6.72
N GLN A 37 -8.07 -4.02 5.66
CA GLN A 37 -7.41 -4.06 4.36
C GLN A 37 -7.37 -2.68 3.70
N ILE A 38 -8.50 -1.95 3.68
CA ILE A 38 -8.57 -0.58 3.16
C ILE A 38 -7.62 0.34 3.94
N PHE A 39 -7.61 0.22 5.27
CA PHE A 39 -6.71 0.98 6.13
C PHE A 39 -5.23 0.69 5.81
N ALA A 40 -4.87 -0.58 5.67
CA ALA A 40 -3.51 -1.00 5.32
C ALA A 40 -3.08 -0.46 3.95
N ILE A 41 -3.97 -0.49 2.95
CA ILE A 41 -3.73 0.10 1.62
C ILE A 41 -3.48 1.61 1.75
N GLY A 42 -4.30 2.34 2.50
CA GLY A 42 -4.13 3.78 2.73
C GLY A 42 -2.82 4.14 3.44
N ALA A 43 -2.43 3.34 4.44
CA ALA A 43 -1.16 3.51 5.15
C ALA A 43 0.05 3.29 4.22
N LEU A 44 0.05 2.21 3.44
CA LEU A 44 1.10 1.91 2.46
C LEU A 44 1.16 2.97 1.36
N PHE A 45 0.01 3.45 0.89
CA PHE A 45 -0.07 4.53 -0.10
C PHE A 45 0.59 5.82 0.41
N THR A 46 0.34 6.18 1.67
CA THR A 46 0.97 7.35 2.31
C THR A 46 2.50 7.19 2.38
N VAL A 47 2.99 5.99 2.68
CA VAL A 47 4.43 5.69 2.66
C VAL A 47 5.01 5.89 1.26
N VAL A 48 4.35 5.37 0.23
CA VAL A 48 4.78 5.55 -1.16
C VAL A 48 4.80 7.02 -1.56
N ILE A 49 3.75 7.78 -1.25
CA ILE A 49 3.69 9.23 -1.50
C ILE A 49 4.85 9.95 -0.83
N ARG A 50 5.11 9.66 0.45
CA ARG A 50 6.20 10.31 1.20
C ARG A 50 7.56 10.02 0.56
N GLU A 51 7.79 8.80 0.08
CA GLU A 51 9.02 8.44 -0.63
C GLU A 51 9.13 9.16 -1.98
N VAL A 52 8.03 9.31 -2.71
CA VAL A 52 8.00 10.05 -3.99
C VAL A 52 8.26 11.53 -3.76
N LEU A 53 7.52 12.18 -2.86
CA LEU A 53 7.70 13.60 -2.53
C LEU A 53 9.09 13.89 -1.96
N GLY A 54 9.62 13.01 -1.10
CA GLY A 54 10.97 13.14 -0.57
C GLY A 54 12.06 13.10 -1.64
N ARG A 55 11.81 12.45 -2.78
CA ARG A 55 12.71 12.45 -3.95
C ARG A 55 12.51 13.65 -4.86
N ILE A 56 11.28 14.15 -4.97
CA ILE A 56 10.98 15.36 -5.72
C ILE A 56 11.64 16.56 -5.05
N ASN A 57 11.59 16.65 -3.71
CA ASN A 57 12.20 17.74 -2.95
C ASN A 57 13.73 17.63 -2.73
N ASN A 58 14.33 16.43 -2.90
CA ASN A 58 15.79 16.24 -2.84
C ASN A 58 16.45 16.23 -4.23
N LYS A 59 15.71 16.59 -5.28
CA LYS A 59 16.22 16.91 -6.61
C LYS A 59 16.36 18.42 -6.74
#